data_AF-A0A537R2K0-F1
#
_entry.id   AF-A0A537R2K0-F1
#
_cell.length_a   1.000
_cell.length_b   1.000
_cell.length_c   1.000
_cell.angle_alpha   90.00
_cell.angle_beta   90.00
_cell.angle_gamma   90.00
#
_symmetry.space_group_name_H-M   'P 1'
#
loop_
_entity.id
_entity.type
_entity.pdbx_description
1 polymer ?
#
loop_
_entity_poly.entity_id
_entity_poly.type
_entity_poly.pdbx_seq_one_letter_code
_entity_poly.pdbx_strand_id
1 'polypeptide(L)' 'MKKFLLGGAAFIWFAAPALAADIPPRTYPSAPVATAPQAIYNWTGFYLGGHLGGAFAGSNSLEGSSARFMGGVQGGF' A
#
# COMPACT_ATOMS: atom_id res chain seq x y z
N MET A 1 -70.08 14.68 -15.15
CA MET A 1 -69.22 15.53 -14.29
C MET A 1 -68.13 14.76 -13.55
N LYS A 2 -68.37 13.55 -13.03
CA LYS A 2 -67.34 12.69 -12.36
C LYS A 2 -66.05 12.44 -13.16
N LYS A 3 -66.14 12.33 -14.50
CA LYS A 3 -64.99 12.11 -15.41
C LYS A 3 -63.95 13.24 -15.40
N PHE A 4 -64.38 14.49 -15.19
CA PHE A 4 -63.45 15.62 -15.07
C PHE A 4 -62.78 15.65 -13.70
N LEU A 5 -63.49 15.28 -12.64
CA LEU A 5 -62.93 15.14 -11.29
C LEU A 5 -61.86 14.06 -11.23
N LEU A 6 -62.17 12.88 -11.79
CA LEU A 6 -61.25 11.73 -11.82
C LEU A 6 -60.03 12.00 -12.71
N GLY A 7 -60.22 12.68 -13.85
CA GLY A 7 -59.11 13.10 -14.71
C GLY A 7 -58.19 14.12 -14.05
N GLY A 8 -58.74 15.13 -13.38
CA GLY A 8 -57.95 16.12 -12.64
C GLY A 8 -57.14 15.51 -11.49
N ALA A 9 -57.73 14.57 -10.75
CA ALA A 9 -57.02 13.84 -9.70
C ALA A 9 -55.84 13.01 -10.24
N ALA A 10 -55.99 12.41 -11.43
CA ALA A 10 -54.90 11.68 -12.07
C ALA A 10 -53.72 12.58 -12.47
N PHE A 11 -53.99 13.81 -12.94
CA PHE A 11 -52.93 14.76 -13.32
C PHE A 11 -52.11 15.26 -12.11
N ILE A 12 -52.73 15.41 -10.93
CA ILE A 12 -52.03 15.82 -9.71
C ILE A 12 -50.98 14.78 -9.28
N TRP A 13 -51.25 13.49 -9.49
CA TRP A 13 -50.30 12.41 -9.17
C TRP A 13 -49.03 12.44 -10.03
N PHE A 14 -49.10 12.94 -11.26
CA PHE A 14 -47.94 13.06 -12.15
C PHE A 14 -47.11 14.32 -11.91
N ALA A 15 -47.61 15.29 -11.14
CA ALA A 15 -46.90 16.54 -10.83
C ALA A 15 -45.91 16.40 -9.64
N ALA A 16 -46.09 15.38 -8.79
CA ALA A 16 -45.22 15.11 -7.64
C ALA A 16 -43.71 15.00 -7.94
N PRO A 17 -43.25 14.30 -9.01
CA PRO A 17 -41.82 14.19 -9.30
C PRO A 17 -41.09 15.49 -9.65
N ALA A 18 -41.80 16.57 -10.03
CA ALA A 18 -41.17 17.85 -10.35
C ALA A 18 -40.56 18.56 -9.12
N LEU A 19 -41.11 18.32 -7.92
CA LEU A 19 -40.62 18.92 -6.67
C LEU A 19 -39.42 18.18 -6.06
N ALA A 20 -39.17 16.94 -6.48
CA ALA A 20 -38.03 16.15 -6.00
C ALA A 20 -36.72 16.46 -6.73
N ALA A 21 -36.78 17.18 -7.86
CA ALA A 21 -35.60 17.51 -8.66
C ALA A 21 -34.76 18.65 -8.06
N ASP A 22 -35.34 19.50 -7.21
CA ASP A 22 -34.67 20.69 -6.66
C ASP A 22 -33.95 20.42 -5.32
N ILE A 23 -33.70 19.16 -4.98
CA ILE A 23 -32.93 18.82 -3.78
C ILE A 23 -31.47 19.25 -4.02
N PRO A 24 -30.91 20.13 -3.17
CA PRO A 24 -29.52 20.56 -3.33
C PRO A 24 -28.56 19.38 -3.16
N PRO A 25 -27.44 19.34 -3.92
CA PRO A 25 -26.45 18.29 -3.77
C PRO A 25 -25.95 18.19 -2.34
N ARG A 26 -25.87 16.97 -1.80
CA ARG A 26 -25.28 16.73 -0.49
C ARG A 26 -23.81 17.17 -0.54
N THR A 27 -23.41 18.05 0.37
CA THR A 27 -22.01 18.43 0.53
C THR A 27 -21.28 17.29 1.25
N TYR A 28 -20.22 16.79 0.61
CA TYR A 28 -19.29 15.87 1.23
C TYR A 28 -18.01 16.65 1.53
N PRO A 29 -17.53 16.68 2.79
CA PRO A 29 -16.21 17.23 3.05
C PRO A 29 -15.18 16.37 2.31
N SER A 30 -14.25 17.03 1.62
CA SER A 30 -13.08 16.36 1.06
C SER A 30 -12.35 15.63 2.18
N ALA A 31 -11.94 14.39 1.92
CA ALA A 31 -11.15 13.62 2.87
C ALA A 31 -9.88 14.41 3.25
N PRO A 32 -9.40 14.30 4.51
CA PRO A 32 -8.12 14.85 4.90
C PRO A 32 -7.02 14.37 3.94
N VAL A 33 -6.17 15.28 3.48
CA VAL A 33 -4.98 14.90 2.73
C VAL A 33 -4.09 14.08 3.66
N ALA A 34 -4.02 12.78 3.41
CA ALA A 34 -3.08 11.91 4.11
C ALA A 34 -1.67 12.28 3.64
N THR A 35 -0.94 13.02 4.46
CA THR A 35 0.49 13.18 4.28
C THR A 35 1.13 11.81 4.41
N ALA A 36 1.90 11.40 3.40
CA ALA A 36 2.67 10.18 3.50
C ALA A 36 3.52 10.25 4.78
N PRO A 37 3.59 9.16 5.57
CA PRO A 37 4.49 9.10 6.71
C PRO A 37 5.89 9.50 6.23
N GLN A 38 6.54 10.41 6.97
CA GLN A 38 7.96 10.65 6.76
C GLN A 38 8.65 9.29 6.83
N ALA A 39 9.54 9.00 5.87
CA ALA A 39 10.31 7.76 5.87
C ALA A 39 11.30 7.82 7.05
N ILE A 40 10.81 7.54 8.25
CA ILE A 40 11.56 7.60 9.52
C ILE A 40 12.54 6.41 9.62
N TYR A 41 12.42 5.43 8.72
CA TYR A 41 13.25 4.23 8.69
C TYR A 41 14.32 4.28 7.60
N ASN A 42 15.17 5.32 7.60
CA ASN A 42 16.36 5.38 6.75
C ASN A 42 17.61 5.00 7.54
N TRP A 43 18.30 3.93 7.14
CA TRP A 43 19.57 3.53 7.73
C TRP A 43 20.72 4.27 7.04
N THR A 44 21.56 4.96 7.80
CA THR A 44 22.75 5.71 7.31
C THR A 44 24.05 5.16 7.90
N GLY A 45 24.02 3.93 8.41
CA GLY A 45 25.14 3.30 9.09
C GLY A 45 26.09 2.59 8.14
N PHE A 46 26.91 1.71 8.72
CA PHE A 46 27.73 0.75 7.97
C PHE A 46 27.50 -0.65 8.57
N TYR A 47 27.66 -1.68 7.73
CA TYR A 47 27.58 -3.07 8.17
C TYR A 47 28.96 -3.57 8.57
N LEU A 48 29.01 -4.34 9.64
CA LEU A 48 30.19 -5.05 10.09
C LEU A 48 29.78 -6.48 10.45
N GLY A 49 30.52 -7.46 9.96
CA GLY A 49 30.25 -8.87 10.19
C GLY A 49 31.54 -9.68 10.29
N GLY A 50 31.46 -10.78 11.02
CA GLY A 50 32.51 -11.80 11.08
C GLY A 50 31.97 -13.12 10.55
N HIS A 51 32.84 -13.94 10.01
CA HIS A 51 32.52 -15.31 9.61
C HIS A 51 33.62 -16.28 10.03
N LEU A 52 33.21 -17.53 10.24
CA LEU A 52 34.07 -18.66 10.57
C LEU A 52 33.58 -19.88 9.79
N GLY A 53 34.52 -20.74 9.41
CA GLY A 53 34.24 -21.93 8.59
C GLY A 53 35.47 -22.81 8.45
N GLY A 54 35.40 -23.77 7.54
CA GLY A 54 36.55 -24.60 7.19
C GLY A 54 36.54 -24.99 5.73
N ALA A 55 37.71 -25.26 5.19
CA ALA A 55 37.90 -25.70 3.80
C ALA A 55 38.82 -26.92 3.72
N PHE A 56 38.66 -27.69 2.64
CA PHE A 56 39.55 -28.77 2.26
C PHE A 56 40.20 -28.40 0.94
N ALA A 57 41.53 -28.52 0.86
CA ALA A 57 42.23 -28.26 -0.40
C ALA A 57 42.30 -29.53 -1.25
N GLY A 58 42.14 -29.35 -2.56
CA GLY A 58 42.29 -30.43 -3.53
C GLY A 58 43.76 -30.72 -3.85
N SER A 59 43.97 -31.76 -4.65
CA SER A 59 45.29 -32.33 -5.01
C SER A 59 46.24 -31.38 -5.74
N ASN A 60 45.74 -30.25 -6.25
CA ASN A 60 46.51 -29.23 -6.98
C ASN A 60 46.83 -28.00 -6.11
N SER A 61 46.85 -28.15 -4.78
CA SER A 61 47.13 -27.07 -3.83
C SER A 61 48.58 -27.13 -3.34
N LEU A 62 49.22 -25.96 -3.22
CA LEU A 62 50.56 -25.79 -2.65
C LEU A 62 50.61 -26.14 -1.14
N GLU A 63 49.44 -26.22 -0.50
CA GLU A 63 49.29 -26.35 0.95
C GLU A 63 48.81 -27.76 1.38
N GLY A 64 48.80 -28.74 0.46
CA GLY A 64 48.40 -30.13 0.73
C GLY A 64 46.90 -30.34 1.01
N SER A 65 46.47 -31.61 1.13
CA SER A 65 45.05 -32.05 1.16
C SER A 65 44.36 -31.94 2.54
N SER A 66 44.92 -31.20 3.49
CA SER A 66 44.41 -31.12 4.86
C SER A 66 43.17 -30.24 5.01
N ALA A 67 42.37 -30.49 6.05
CA ALA A 67 41.30 -29.61 6.51
C ALA A 67 41.89 -28.36 7.17
N ARG A 68 41.32 -27.18 6.90
CA ARG A 68 41.78 -25.90 7.45
C ARG A 68 40.62 -25.09 8.00
N PHE A 69 40.83 -24.47 9.17
CA PHE A 69 39.92 -23.48 9.74
C PHE A 69 40.09 -22.15 9.02
N MET A 70 38.97 -21.49 8.72
CA MET A 70 38.91 -20.20 8.04
C MET A 70 38.11 -19.24 8.90
N GLY A 71 38.58 -18.00 9.00
CA GLY A 71 37.85 -16.94 9.65
C GLY A 71 38.19 -15.60 9.03
N GLY A 72 37.26 -14.65 9.14
CA GLY A 72 37.43 -13.33 8.57
C GLY A 72 36.41 -12.33 9.10
N VAL A 73 36.70 -11.06 8.85
CA VAL A 73 35.79 -9.94 9.09
C VAL A 73 35.49 -9.23 7.77
N GLN A 74 34.30 -8.66 7.67
CA GLN A 74 33.82 -7.94 6.50
C GLN A 74 33.13 -6.67 6.97
N GLY A 75 33.46 -5.53 6.36
CA GLY A 75 32.76 -4.27 6.53
C GLY A 75 32.34 -3.68 5.19
N GLY A 76 31.27 -2.90 5.17
CA GLY A 76 30.77 -2.20 3.98
C GLY A 76 29.72 -1.14 4.35
N PHE A 77 29.43 -0.23 3.42
CA PHE A 77 28.40 0.81 3.54
C PHE A 77 27.51 0.81 2.31
#